data_AF-G9K474-F1
#
_entry.id   AF-G9K474-F1
#
_cell.length_a   1.000
_cell.length_b   1.000
_cell.length_c   1.000
_cell.angle_alpha   90.00
_cell.angle_beta   90.00
_cell.angle_gamma   90.00
#
_symmetry.space_group_name_H-M   'P 1'
#
loop_
_entity.id
_entity.type
_entity.pdbx_description
1 polymer ?
#
loop_
_entity_poly.entity_id
_entity_poly.type
_entity_poly.pdbx_seq_one_letter_code
_entity_poly.pdbx_strand_id
1 'polypeptide(L)'
;VRPDTVIQVWREETPVHYMKEMELITKAGFRALLSAPWYLNHITYGPDWSEIYMVDPLEFKGSPQQKALVIGGEACMWGEYVDSTNLAPRL
;
A
#
# COMPACT_ATOMS: atom_id res chain seq x y z
N VAL A 1 8.50 -9.59 16.98
CA VAL A 1 8.18 -8.21 16.57
C VAL A 1 7.75 -7.43 17.80
N ARG A 2 8.21 -6.19 18.00
CA ARG A 2 7.80 -5.40 19.18
C ARG A 2 6.40 -4.82 18.96
N PRO A 3 5.57 -4.64 20.00
CA PRO A 3 4.18 -4.19 19.85
C PRO A 3 4.01 -2.82 19.16
N ASP A 4 5.03 -1.97 19.22
CA ASP A 4 5.08 -0.64 18.62
C ASP A 4 5.53 -0.62 17.16
N THR A 5 5.87 -1.78 16.58
CA THR A 5 6.32 -1.89 15.19
C THR A 5 5.19 -1.49 14.22
N VAL A 6 5.55 -0.73 13.20
CA VAL A 6 4.68 -0.43 12.05
C VAL A 6 5.01 -1.41 10.93
N ILE A 7 3.98 -2.01 10.33
CA ILE A 7 4.14 -2.97 9.24
C ILE A 7 3.66 -2.32 7.94
N GLN A 8 4.50 -2.34 6.90
CA GLN A 8 4.16 -1.82 5.58
C GLN A 8 3.78 -2.97 4.64
N VAL A 9 2.56 -2.94 4.14
CA VAL A 9 2.02 -3.92 3.20
C VAL A 9 2.31 -3.47 1.77
N TRP A 10 3.16 -4.23 1.09
CA TRP A 10 3.67 -3.88 -0.24
C TRP A 10 3.45 -4.97 -1.29
N ARG A 11 3.09 -6.19 -0.88
CA ARG A 11 2.86 -7.32 -1.78
C ARG A 11 1.38 -7.38 -2.14
N GLU A 12 1.07 -7.45 -3.43
CA GLU A 12 -0.32 -7.45 -3.90
C GLU A 12 -1.06 -8.75 -3.55
N GLU A 13 -0.49 -9.93 -3.83
CA GLU A 13 -1.25 -11.21 -3.81
C GLU A 13 -0.65 -12.34 -2.98
N THR A 14 0.67 -12.39 -2.80
CA THR A 14 1.33 -13.52 -2.12
C THR A 14 1.93 -13.03 -0.80
N PRO A 15 1.75 -13.72 0.34
CA PRO A 15 1.05 -14.99 0.52
C PRO A 15 -0.49 -14.87 0.55
N VAL A 16 -1.03 -13.66 0.67
CA VAL A 16 -2.45 -13.34 0.59
C VAL A 16 -2.63 -11.97 -0.07
N HIS A 17 -3.82 -11.68 -0.57
CA HIS A 17 -4.17 -10.36 -1.10
C HIS A 17 -3.89 -9.24 -0.07
N TYR A 18 -3.38 -8.09 -0.51
CA TYR A 18 -2.92 -7.01 0.37
C TYR A 18 -4.00 -6.52 1.34
N MET A 19 -5.28 -6.43 0.94
CA MET A 19 -6.37 -6.07 1.86
C MET A 19 -6.59 -7.14 2.95
N LYS A 20 -6.33 -8.41 2.63
CA LYS A 20 -6.38 -9.49 3.64
C LYS A 20 -5.19 -9.39 4.58
N GLU A 21 -4.02 -9.00 4.08
CA GLU A 21 -2.84 -8.75 4.92
C GLU A 21 -3.07 -7.57 5.87
N MET A 22 -3.68 -6.48 5.38
CA MET A 22 -4.13 -5.34 6.21
C MET A 22 -5.06 -5.78 7.35
N GLU A 23 -6.06 -6.63 7.05
CA GLU A 23 -6.92 -7.22 8.08
C GLU A 23 -6.09 -8.00 9.12
N LEU A 24 -5.19 -8.87 8.69
CA LEU A 24 -4.42 -9.74 9.60
C LEU A 24 -3.48 -8.94 10.51
N ILE A 25 -2.79 -7.94 9.96
CA ILE A 25 -1.85 -7.07 10.69
C ILE A 25 -2.58 -6.25 11.74
N THR A 26 -3.66 -5.58 11.35
CA THR A 26 -4.44 -4.75 12.27
C THR A 26 -5.16 -5.60 13.32
N LYS A 27 -5.62 -6.81 12.96
CA LYS A 27 -6.19 -7.77 13.92
C LYS A 27 -5.16 -8.27 14.94
N ALA A 28 -3.89 -8.36 14.55
CA ALA A 28 -2.79 -8.66 15.45
C ALA A 28 -2.37 -7.47 16.34
N GLY A 29 -2.99 -6.30 16.17
CA GLY A 29 -2.77 -5.11 17.00
C GLY A 29 -1.62 -4.21 16.53
N PHE A 30 -1.06 -4.44 15.34
CA PHE A 30 0.01 -3.61 14.79
C PHE A 30 -0.54 -2.45 13.96
N ARG A 31 0.23 -1.36 13.94
CA ARG A 31 -0.03 -0.24 13.03
C ARG A 31 0.36 -0.62 11.60
N ALA A 32 -0.42 -0.18 10.62
CA ALA A 32 -0.24 -0.56 9.22
C ALA A 32 -0.06 0.65 8.30
N LEU A 33 0.83 0.50 7.32
CA LEU A 33 0.96 1.35 6.14
C LEU A 33 0.63 0.55 4.89
N LEU A 34 -0.09 1.14 3.94
CA LEU A 34 -0.38 0.52 2.64
C LEU A 34 0.53 1.09 1.54
N SER A 35 1.08 0.23 0.69
CA SER A 35 1.85 0.65 -0.50
C SER A 35 1.65 -0.27 -1.71
N ALA A 36 1.11 -1.49 -1.49
CA ALA A 36 0.94 -2.50 -2.53
C ALA A 36 0.26 -1.99 -3.83
N PRO A 37 -0.88 -1.27 -3.79
CA PRO A 37 -1.53 -0.80 -5.01
C PRO A 37 -0.96 0.53 -5.55
N TRP A 38 0.09 1.08 -4.93
CA TRP A 38 0.65 2.41 -5.26
C TRP A 38 2.09 2.33 -5.74
N TYR A 39 2.41 1.30 -6.52
CA TYR A 39 3.69 1.13 -7.19
C TYR A 39 3.71 1.90 -8.51
N LEU A 40 4.07 3.18 -8.44
CA LEU A 40 4.11 4.08 -9.60
C LEU A 40 5.16 3.67 -10.65
N ASN A 41 6.12 2.83 -10.28
CA ASN A 41 7.11 2.28 -11.21
C ASN A 41 6.49 1.26 -12.19
N HIS A 42 5.32 0.71 -11.86
CA HIS A 42 4.55 -0.15 -12.76
C HIS A 42 3.72 0.71 -13.72
N ILE A 43 4.29 1.04 -14.88
CA ILE A 43 3.58 1.81 -15.90
C ILE A 43 2.61 0.92 -16.69
N THR A 44 1.40 1.42 -16.93
CA THR A 44 0.43 0.80 -17.84
C THR A 44 -0.01 1.79 -18.91
N TYR A 45 -0.61 1.30 -20.00
CA TYR A 45 -1.08 2.18 -21.06
C TYR A 45 -2.44 2.81 -20.68
N GLY A 46 -2.51 4.15 -20.68
CA GLY A 46 -3.74 4.89 -20.41
C GLY A 46 -3.70 5.63 -19.06
N PRO A 47 -4.85 6.15 -18.58
CA PRO A 47 -4.96 6.90 -17.33
C PRO A 47 -5.01 5.98 -16.09
N ASP A 48 -3.87 5.41 -15.74
CA ASP A 48 -3.67 4.49 -14.59
C ASP A 48 -3.89 5.15 -13.22
N TRP A 49 -3.72 6.47 -13.12
CA TRP A 49 -4.00 7.26 -11.90
C TRP A 49 -5.40 7.02 -11.33
N SER A 50 -6.37 6.69 -12.19
CA SER A 50 -7.75 6.43 -11.77
C SER A 50 -7.87 5.17 -10.91
N GLU A 51 -7.11 4.12 -11.23
CA GLU A 51 -7.06 2.88 -10.45
C GLU A 51 -6.42 3.11 -9.09
N ILE A 52 -5.31 3.85 -9.06
CA ILE A 52 -4.59 4.26 -7.84
C ILE A 52 -5.52 5.07 -6.91
N TYR A 53 -6.29 6.00 -7.47
CA TYR A 53 -7.19 6.88 -6.72
C TYR A 53 -8.40 6.13 -6.14
N MET A 54 -8.88 5.07 -6.80
CA MET A 54 -10.04 4.29 -6.34
C MET A 54 -9.75 3.40 -5.13
N VAL A 55 -8.49 3.22 -4.76
CA VAL A 55 -8.09 2.39 -3.61
C VAL A 55 -8.60 3.04 -2.31
N ASP A 56 -9.47 2.33 -1.58
CA ASP A 56 -9.81 2.66 -0.19
C ASP A 56 -8.99 1.78 0.78
N PRO A 57 -8.00 2.35 1.51
CA PRO A 57 -7.16 1.59 2.44
C PRO A 57 -7.92 0.90 3.58
N LEU A 58 -9.18 1.30 3.82
CA LEU A 58 -10.04 0.78 4.88
C LEU A 58 -11.06 -0.25 4.36
N GLU A 59 -11.00 -0.64 3.08
CA GLU A 59 -11.93 -1.60 2.45
C GLU A 59 -11.65 -3.07 2.82
N PHE A 60 -11.43 -3.34 4.11
CA PHE A 60 -11.29 -4.68 4.65
C PHE A 60 -12.22 -4.91 5.84
N LYS A 61 -12.42 -6.19 6.20
CA LYS A 61 -13.26 -6.58 7.33
C LYS A 61 -12.52 -6.28 8.64
N GLY A 62 -13.07 -5.40 9.48
CA GLY A 62 -12.50 -5.08 10.78
C GLY A 62 -13.35 -4.11 11.58
N SER A 63 -13.15 -4.07 12.89
CA SER A 63 -13.83 -3.10 13.77
C SER A 63 -13.29 -1.68 13.54
N PRO A 64 -14.00 -0.62 13.97
CA PRO A 64 -13.49 0.75 13.90
C PRO A 64 -12.13 0.92 14.59
N GLN A 65 -11.93 0.24 15.73
CA GLN A 65 -10.67 0.27 16.48
C GLN A 65 -9.53 -0.42 15.72
N GLN A 66 -9.83 -1.52 15.03
CA GLN A 66 -8.88 -2.20 14.16
C GLN A 66 -8.48 -1.32 12.98
N LYS A 67 -9.47 -0.68 12.31
CA LYS A 67 -9.22 0.23 11.18
C LYS A 67 -8.45 1.48 11.59
N ALA A 68 -8.60 1.96 12.82
CA ALA A 68 -7.83 3.07 13.37
C ALA A 68 -6.32 2.80 13.51
N LEU A 69 -5.88 1.54 13.39
CA LEU A 69 -4.45 1.18 13.36
C LEU A 69 -3.81 1.43 11.98
N VAL A 70 -4.61 1.67 10.94
CA VAL A 70 -4.10 2.11 9.63
C VAL A 70 -3.72 3.58 9.73
N ILE A 71 -2.43 3.88 9.60
CA ILE A 71 -1.90 5.24 9.81
C ILE A 71 -1.61 5.98 8.50
N GLY A 72 -1.87 5.35 7.35
CA GLY A 72 -1.72 5.94 6.03
C GLY A 72 -1.10 4.96 5.05
N GLY A 73 -0.27 5.49 4.15
CA GLY A 73 0.53 4.68 3.24
C GLY A 73 1.37 5.53 2.30
N GLU A 74 2.03 4.88 1.36
CA GLU A 74 3.13 5.45 0.56
C GLU A 74 2.99 5.06 -0.90
N ALA A 75 3.19 6.02 -1.79
CA ALA A 75 3.43 5.75 -3.20
C ALA A 75 4.90 5.40 -3.41
N CYS A 76 5.18 4.32 -4.13
CA CYS A 76 6.52 3.80 -4.32
C CYS A 76 7.01 4.02 -5.75
N MET A 77 8.24 4.55 -5.86
CA MET A 77 8.96 4.72 -7.12
C MET A 77 10.29 3.96 -7.04
N TRP A 78 10.26 2.69 -7.45
CA TRP A 78 11.47 1.89 -7.56
C TRP A 78 12.33 2.30 -8.77
N GLY A 79 13.64 2.28 -8.59
CA GLY A 79 14.62 2.89 -9.49
C GLY A 79 15.14 2.00 -10.62
N GLU A 80 14.57 0.81 -10.87
CA GLU A 80 15.10 -0.12 -11.88
C GLU A 80 15.12 0.51 -13.27
N TYR A 81 14.13 1.36 -13.57
CA TYR A 81 13.98 2.05 -14.85
C TYR A 81 13.72 3.55 -14.68
N VAL A 82 13.94 4.10 -13.48
CA VAL A 82 13.68 5.50 -13.13
C VAL A 82 14.97 6.17 -12.66
N ASP A 83 15.30 7.30 -13.26
CA ASP A 83 16.43 8.13 -12.88
C ASP A 83 16.11 9.63 -13.07
N SER A 84 17.11 10.51 -12.97
CA SER A 84 16.92 11.96 -13.11
C SER A 84 16.34 12.39 -14.47
N THR A 85 16.41 11.55 -15.50
CA THR A 85 15.90 11.88 -16.85
C THR A 85 14.38 11.71 -16.96
N ASN A 86 13.77 10.90 -16.07
CA ASN A 86 12.36 10.53 -16.20
C ASN A 86 11.57 10.45 -14.88
N LEU A 87 12.19 10.77 -13.73
CA LEU A 87 11.52 10.76 -12.43
C LEU A 87 10.33 11.74 -12.36
N ALA A 88 10.58 13.02 -12.62
CA ALA A 88 9.55 14.06 -12.51
C ALA A 88 8.31 13.84 -13.41
N PRO A 89 8.44 13.42 -14.69
CA PRO A 89 7.26 13.15 -15.50
C PRO A 89 6.55 11.83 -15.19
N ARG A 90 7.12 10.95 -14.35
CA ARG A 90 6.49 9.69 -13.92
C ARG A 90 5.77 9.79 -12.57
N LEU A 91 6.02 10.86 -11.82
CA LEU A 91 5.43 11.15 -10.50
C LEU A 91 4.30 12.17 -10.63
#